data_AF-A0A2G5SDC6-F1
#
_entry.id   AF-A0A2G5SDC6-F1
#
_cell.length_a   1.000
_cell.length_b   1.000
_cell.length_c   1.000
_cell.angle_alpha   90.00
_cell.angle_beta   90.00
_cell.angle_gamma   90.00
#
_symmetry.space_group_name_H-M   'P 1'
#
loop_
_entity.id
_entity.type
_entity.pdbx_description
1 polymer ?
#
loop_
_entity_poly.entity_id
_entity_poly.type
_entity_poly.pdbx_seq_one_letter_code
_entity_poly.pdbx_strand_id
1 'polypeptide(L)' 'MRRIVQLSANVNNLAGDRQTKQVSQTLFNDFVKKCQYSMDESGKCSGIHPNLRSAVYCYGLRQSLEINDYNAVNNLYT' A
#
# COMPACT_ATOMS: atom_id res chain seq x y z
N MET A 1 -19.98 13.45 -9.49
CA MET A 1 -20.00 12.01 -9.83
C MET A 1 -18.75 11.34 -9.27
N ARG A 2 -18.87 10.53 -8.20
CA ARG A 2 -17.75 9.74 -7.66
C ARG A 2 -17.72 8.40 -8.40
N ARG A 3 -16.74 8.20 -9.29
CA ARG A 3 -16.46 6.85 -9.84
C ARG A 3 -15.82 6.04 -8.73
N ILE A 4 -16.63 5.25 -8.03
CA ILE A 4 -16.13 4.11 -7.26
C ILE A 4 -15.53 3.18 -8.31
N VAL A 5 -14.21 3.16 -8.42
CA VAL A 5 -13.51 2.18 -9.23
C VAL A 5 -13.80 0.84 -8.56
N GLN A 6 -14.79 0.10 -9.07
CA GLN A 6 -14.96 -1.30 -8.73
C GLN A 6 -13.71 -2.03 -9.23
N LEU A 7 -12.72 -2.17 -8.35
CA LEU A 7 -11.66 -3.15 -8.51
C LEU A 7 -12.29 -4.52 -8.26
N SER A 8 -12.94 -5.07 -9.28
CA SER A 8 -13.09 -6.52 -9.43
C SER A 8 -11.76 -7.10 -9.89
N ALA A 9 -10.71 -6.89 -9.09
CA ALA A 9 -9.47 -7.64 -9.26
C ALA A 9 -9.78 -9.06 -8.76
N ASN A 10 -9.85 -10.01 -9.68
CA ASN A 10 -9.90 -11.42 -9.35
C ASN A 10 -8.69 -11.74 -8.47
N VAL A 11 -8.94 -11.95 -7.17
CA VAL A 11 -7.94 -12.03 -6.10
C VAL A 11 -6.96 -13.21 -6.24
N ASN A 12 -7.10 -14.00 -7.31
CA ASN A 12 -6.29 -15.18 -7.56
C ASN A 12 -5.05 -14.92 -8.46
N ASN A 13 -4.89 -13.73 -9.04
CA ASN A 13 -3.77 -13.42 -9.98
C ASN A 13 -3.10 -12.04 -9.75
N LEU A 14 -3.04 -11.57 -8.50
CA LEU A 14 -2.50 -10.23 -8.18
C LEU A 14 -1.04 -9.99 -8.58
N ALA A 15 -0.23 -11.05 -8.75
CA ALA A 15 1.19 -10.91 -9.07
C ALA A 15 1.47 -10.65 -10.57
N GLY A 16 0.53 -10.99 -11.46
CA GLY A 16 0.71 -10.92 -12.92
C GLY A 16 0.09 -9.69 -13.57
N ASP A 17 -0.99 -9.17 -13.00
CA ASP A 17 -1.80 -8.12 -13.63
C ASP A 17 -1.16 -6.72 -13.52
N ARG A 18 -0.95 -6.07 -14.68
CA ARG A 18 -0.33 -4.74 -14.78
C ARG A 18 -1.14 -3.69 -14.04
N GLN A 19 -2.47 -3.81 -14.06
CA GLN A 19 -3.35 -2.86 -13.38
C GLN A 19 -3.23 -2.99 -11.86
N THR A 20 -3.22 -4.22 -11.33
CA THR A 20 -3.01 -4.49 -9.90
C THR A 20 -1.67 -3.95 -9.40
N LYS A 21 -0.60 -4.09 -10.19
CA LYS A 21 0.73 -3.52 -9.90
C LYS A 21 0.69 -1.99 -9.81
N GLN A 22 0.08 -1.33 -10.79
CA GLN A 22 -0.05 0.12 -10.80
C GLN A 22 -0.85 0.62 -9.60
N VAL A 23 -2.00 0.00 -9.31
CA VAL A 23 -2.83 0.34 -8.15
C VAL A 23 -2.06 0.14 -6.85
N SER A 24 -1.34 -0.98 -6.72
CA SER A 24 -0.53 -1.26 -5.53
C SER A 24 0.56 -0.22 -5.34
N GLN A 25 1.28 0.18 -6.40
CA GLN A 25 2.29 1.24 -6.30
C GLN A 25 1.67 2.58 -5.91
N THR A 26 0.53 2.95 -6.49
CA THR A 26 -0.15 4.20 -6.15
C THR A 26 -0.58 4.20 -4.69
N LEU A 27 -1.21 3.11 -4.21
CA LEU A 27 -1.62 2.99 -2.81
C LEU A 27 -0.42 3.03 -1.86
N PHE A 28 0.69 2.39 -2.23
CA PHE A 28 1.91 2.41 -1.42
C PHE A 28 2.52 3.82 -1.32
N ASN A 29 2.64 4.52 -2.44
CA ASN A 29 3.19 5.88 -2.45
C ASN A 29 2.33 6.84 -1.61
N ASP A 30 1.00 6.70 -1.69
CA ASP A 30 0.06 7.46 -0.88
C ASP A 30 0.18 7.12 0.61
N PHE A 31 0.39 5.83 0.91
CA PHE A 31 0.65 5.36 2.26
C PHE A 31 1.92 5.99 2.84
N VAL A 32 3.06 5.90 2.15
CA VAL A 32 4.34 6.46 2.64
C VAL A 32 4.18 7.95 2.90
N LYS A 33 3.61 8.72 1.95
CA LYS A 33 3.42 10.16 2.13
C LYS A 33 2.60 10.52 3.37
N LYS A 34 1.56 9.74 3.67
CA LYS A 34 0.66 9.97 4.80
C LYS A 34 1.22 9.44 6.12
N CYS A 35 1.98 8.35 6.08
CA CYS A 35 2.42 7.62 7.26
C CYS A 35 3.88 7.86 7.66
N GLN A 36 4.73 8.42 6.79
CA GLN A 36 6.15 8.64 7.08
C GLN A 36 6.42 9.49 8.33
N TYR A 37 5.47 10.35 8.71
CA TYR A 37 5.54 11.19 9.93
C TYR A 37 4.50 10.79 10.98
N SER A 38 3.72 9.74 10.72
CA SER A 38 2.72 9.28 11.67
C SER A 38 3.41 8.50 12.78
N MET A 39 3.19 8.92 14.02
CA MET A 39 3.56 8.16 15.22
C MET A 39 2.43 7.21 15.66
N ASP A 40 1.37 7.08 14.84
CA ASP A 40 0.24 6.22 15.16
C ASP A 40 0.54 4.79 14.65
N GLU A 41 1.05 3.97 15.58
CA GLU A 41 1.41 2.55 15.39
C GLU A 41 0.24 1.70 14.86
N SER A 42 -1.00 2.21 14.94
CA SER A 42 -2.19 1.49 14.50
C SER A 42 -2.38 1.39 12.97
N GLY A 43 -1.53 2.05 12.18
CA GLY A 43 -1.65 2.08 10.72
C GLY A 43 -2.95 2.73 10.23
N LYS A 44 -3.58 3.58 11.06
CA LYS A 44 -4.74 4.38 10.68
C LYS A 44 -4.43 5.38 9.57
N CYS A 45 -3.19 5.87 9.53
CA CYS A 45 -2.70 6.78 8.48
C CYS A 45 -2.74 6.15 7.07
N SER A 46 -2.75 4.82 6.98
CA SER A 46 -2.60 4.12 5.70
C SER A 46 -3.78 4.31 4.77
N GLY A 47 -5.02 4.32 5.29
CA GLY A 47 -6.23 4.32 4.48
C GLY A 47 -6.40 3.11 3.54
N ILE A 48 -5.45 2.17 3.51
CA ILE A 48 -5.53 0.93 2.73
C ILE A 48 -6.35 -0.08 3.53
N HIS A 49 -7.31 -0.72 2.84
CA HIS A 49 -8.12 -1.77 3.41
C HIS A 49 -7.23 -2.92 3.93
N PRO A 50 -7.46 -3.47 5.15
CA PRO A 50 -6.58 -4.46 5.77
C PRO A 50 -6.20 -5.64 4.87
N ASN A 51 -7.16 -6.19 4.12
CA ASN A 51 -6.93 -7.33 3.20
C ASN A 51 -5.97 -7.02 2.04
N LEU A 52 -5.76 -5.74 1.71
CA LEU A 52 -4.88 -5.31 0.63
C LEU A 52 -3.50 -4.85 1.13
N ARG A 53 -3.36 -4.59 2.44
CA ARG A 53 -2.13 -4.01 3.02
C ARG A 53 -0.91 -4.86 2.74
N SER A 54 -0.99 -6.17 3.00
CA SER A 54 0.13 -7.09 2.79
C SER A 54 0.63 -7.10 1.35
N ALA A 55 -0.29 -7.20 0.37
CA ALA A 55 0.06 -7.16 -1.05
C ALA A 55 0.65 -5.79 -1.46
N VAL A 56 0.05 -4.70 -1.01
CA VAL A 56 0.49 -3.33 -1.34
C VAL A 56 1.86 -3.04 -0.75
N TYR A 57 2.09 -3.33 0.54
CA TYR A 57 3.37 -3.11 1.20
C TYR A 57 4.45 -4.00 0.60
N CYS A 58 4.18 -5.28 0.39
CA CYS A 58 5.16 -6.19 -0.21
C CYS A 58 5.56 -5.73 -1.62
N TYR A 59 4.59 -5.31 -2.45
CA TYR A 59 4.90 -4.84 -3.80
C TYR A 59 5.65 -3.50 -3.79
N GLY A 60 5.20 -2.55 -2.98
CA GLY A 60 5.81 -1.23 -2.86
C GLY A 60 7.24 -1.27 -2.32
N LEU A 61 7.47 -2.01 -1.24
CA LEU A 61 8.81 -2.22 -0.67
C LEU A 61 9.74 -2.92 -1.65
N ARG A 62 9.25 -3.86 -2.46
CA ARG A 62 10.06 -4.54 -3.49
C ARG A 62 10.55 -3.58 -4.58
N GLN A 63 9.83 -2.48 -4.81
CA GLN A 63 10.23 -1.46 -5.79
C GLN A 63 10.95 -0.26 -5.16
N SER A 64 10.84 -0.10 -3.85
CA SER A 64 11.49 1.01 -3.15
C SER A 64 12.98 0.76 -2.98
N LEU A 65 13.74 1.86 -3.07
CA LEU A 65 15.17 1.92 -2.75
C LEU A 65 15.43 2.80 -1.52
N GLU A 66 14.38 3.38 -0.94
CA GLU A 66 14.46 4.38 0.13
C GLU A 66 14.24 3.73 1.49
N ILE A 67 15.17 3.96 2.43
CA ILE A 67 15.05 3.42 3.79
C ILE A 67 13.82 3.97 4.54
N ASN A 68 13.37 5.17 4.18
CA ASN A 68 12.20 5.80 4.78
C ASN A 68 10.90 5.06 4.45
N ASP A 69 10.81 4.44 3.27
CA ASP A 69 9.65 3.63 2.89
C ASP A 69 9.58 2.36 3.74
N TYR A 70 10.74 1.76 4.04
CA TYR A 70 10.85 0.65 4.98
C TYR A 70 10.41 1.08 6.38
N ASN A 71 10.92 2.20 6.88
CA ASN A 71 10.58 2.73 8.20
C ASN A 71 9.07 3.01 8.32
N ALA A 72 8.45 3.59 7.29
CA ALA A 72 7.02 3.85 7.28
C ALA A 72 6.18 2.57 7.46
N VAL A 73 6.59 1.45 6.85
CA VAL A 73 5.93 0.15 7.05
C VAL A 73 6.29 -0.45 8.41
N ASN A 74 7.57 -0.42 8.80
CA ASN A 74 8.06 -1.02 10.03
C ASN A 74 7.40 -0.41 11.28
N ASN A 75 7.21 0.91 11.29
CA ASN A 75 6.56 1.65 12.37
C ASN A 75 5.09 1.24 12.60
N LEU A 76 4.47 0.45 11.72
CA LEU A 76 3.12 -0.10 11.92
C LEU A 76 3.09 -1.39 12.75
N TYR A 77 4.25 -2.02 12.93
CA TYR A 77 4.37 -3.37 13.50
C TYR A 77 5.32 -3.44 14.70
N THR A 78 5.85 -2.28 15.12
CA THR A 78 6.70 -2.13 16.31
C THR A 78 5.91 -1.39 17.37
#